data_AF-A0A936F9L7-F1
#
_entry.id   AF-A0A936F9L7-F1
#
_cell.length_a   1.000
_cell.length_b   1.000
_cell.length_c   1.000
_cell.angle_alpha   90.00
_cell.angle_beta   90.00
_cell.angle_gamma   90.00
#
_symmetry.space_group_name_H-M   'P 1'
#
loop_
_entity.id
_entity.type
_entity.pdbx_description
1 polymer ?
#
loop_
_entity_poly.entity_id
_entity_poly.type
_entity_poly.pdbx_seq_one_letter_code
_entity_poly.pdbx_strand_id
1 'polypeptide(L)'
;MAEPENSIRASNLGLETISFGTHRYKAGFAGIAPKAKGFFEQGGHLCMLGVSLGNANFEGARLEASVEWISERFERCAVVVGDSVYRLTLQLLEGLDADAARAKALEAGVDFCRLYAPMLAQFGGKCQFEFIRFSEVEQAASFAGHLTQLQALAHDDVAFARSISDFADLYLGRGDKLDANPFAVDADAAAAIASAYLIEESALFCCLEEMGWPVLIYPGSIDSIADLCEGRFAGAPEALARLAFLSLELRKRGLYFTDGAVKILRTATGAEIVSRPDAGFLSEASDADWNTLFKFTKMKRFAPREEVLGEERDGRHLFILIDGRAEVTVKRADGTRQQIAVIESGSVFGEQAFLDAQPRSATVTALTDCNVRTLSWRDFGGLREKHPGIACDMLLDIGRVLSLRARRQLKELQFMP
;
A
#
# COMPACT_ATOMS: atom_id res chain seq x y z
N MET A 1 -43.33 -11.56 11.43
CA MET A 1 -42.23 -11.84 10.50
C MET A 1 -41.39 -10.58 10.43
N ALA A 2 -40.30 -10.54 11.19
CA ALA A 2 -39.37 -9.42 11.22
C ALA A 2 -38.11 -9.87 10.47
N GLU A 3 -37.67 -9.06 9.50
CA GLU A 3 -36.40 -9.24 8.81
C GLU A 3 -35.23 -8.92 9.76
N PRO A 4 -34.05 -9.57 9.61
CA PRO A 4 -32.92 -9.28 10.46
C PRO A 4 -32.24 -7.97 10.04
N GLU A 5 -32.24 -7.00 10.95
CA GLU A 5 -31.42 -5.78 10.91
C GLU A 5 -29.93 -6.15 10.99
N ASN A 6 -29.23 -6.18 9.86
CA ASN A 6 -27.78 -6.05 9.84
C ASN A 6 -27.30 -5.45 8.51
N SER A 7 -27.76 -4.23 8.22
CA SER A 7 -27.12 -3.37 7.21
C SER A 7 -26.56 -2.16 7.94
N ILE A 8 -25.23 -2.12 8.12
CA ILE A 8 -24.54 -0.91 8.58
C ILE A 8 -24.74 0.15 7.49
N ARG A 9 -25.75 1.01 7.68
CA ARG A 9 -25.94 2.20 6.85
C ARG A 9 -24.81 3.17 7.19
N ALA A 10 -23.99 3.47 6.18
CA ALA A 10 -22.93 4.46 6.24
C ALA A 10 -23.51 5.86 6.51
N SER A 11 -23.66 6.23 7.77
CA SER A 11 -23.92 7.62 8.15
C SER A 11 -23.28 7.92 9.50
N ASN A 12 -22.33 8.86 9.45
CA ASN A 12 -21.72 9.63 10.54
C ASN A 12 -20.71 8.89 11.44
N LEU A 13 -19.45 8.83 11.01
CA LEU A 13 -18.26 8.86 11.89
C LEU A 13 -17.01 9.19 11.04
N GLY A 14 -16.05 9.91 11.63
CA GLY A 14 -14.92 10.57 10.96
C GLY A 14 -14.08 9.62 10.11
N LEU A 15 -13.86 10.03 8.85
CA LEU A 15 -13.06 9.31 7.87
C LEU A 15 -11.56 9.49 8.18
N GLU A 16 -10.90 8.41 8.57
CA GLU A 16 -9.44 8.35 8.53
C GLU A 16 -8.96 8.27 7.08
N THR A 17 -8.00 9.11 6.72
CA THR A 17 -7.49 9.28 5.36
C THR A 17 -6.64 8.07 4.95
N ILE A 18 -7.04 7.34 3.91
CA ILE A 18 -6.22 6.28 3.30
C ILE A 18 -5.00 6.92 2.60
N SER A 19 -3.77 6.58 2.99
CA SER A 19 -2.56 7.00 2.30
C SER A 19 -2.16 5.95 1.25
N PHE A 20 -2.36 6.25 -0.03
CA PHE A 20 -1.75 5.48 -1.12
C PHE A 20 -0.31 5.96 -1.21
N GLY A 21 0.65 5.08 -0.86
CA GLY A 21 2.08 5.40 -0.96
C GLY A 21 2.48 5.97 -2.32
N THR A 22 3.69 6.52 -2.42
CA THR A 22 4.14 7.36 -3.55
C THR A 22 4.30 6.64 -4.90
N HIS A 23 4.21 5.31 -4.95
CA HIS A 23 4.52 4.52 -6.14
C HIS A 23 3.29 3.85 -6.71
N ARG A 24 3.13 3.89 -8.04
CA ARG A 24 2.19 3.01 -8.72
C ARG A 24 2.76 1.61 -8.68
N TYR A 25 1.94 0.65 -8.28
CA TYR A 25 2.27 -0.75 -8.44
C TYR A 25 1.49 -1.28 -9.63
N LYS A 26 2.09 -2.24 -10.33
CA LYS A 26 1.36 -3.10 -11.25
C LYS A 26 1.44 -4.51 -10.72
N ALA A 27 0.30 -5.10 -10.44
CA ALA A 27 0.22 -6.52 -10.20
C ALA A 27 0.36 -7.27 -11.53
N GLY A 28 1.12 -8.35 -11.49
CA GLY A 28 1.25 -9.32 -12.57
C GLY A 28 1.01 -10.72 -12.04
N PHE A 29 0.64 -11.64 -12.92
CA PHE A 29 0.59 -13.06 -12.59
C PHE A 29 2.01 -13.57 -12.33
N ALA A 30 2.25 -14.16 -11.16
CA ALA A 30 3.54 -14.78 -10.82
C ALA A 30 3.50 -16.31 -10.95
N GLY A 31 2.43 -16.94 -10.49
CA GLY A 31 2.33 -18.39 -10.51
C GLY A 31 0.95 -18.90 -10.08
N ILE A 32 0.75 -20.20 -10.28
CA ILE A 32 -0.47 -20.90 -9.87
C ILE A 32 -0.14 -22.29 -9.32
N ALA A 33 -0.87 -22.69 -8.28
CA ALA A 33 -0.90 -24.03 -7.74
C ALA A 33 -2.36 -24.50 -7.64
N PRO A 34 -2.70 -25.70 -8.13
CA PRO A 34 -1.83 -26.66 -8.82
C PRO A 34 -1.52 -26.23 -10.27
N LYS A 35 -0.30 -26.52 -10.75
CA LYS A 35 0.18 -26.14 -12.10
C LYS A 35 -0.58 -26.78 -13.26
N ALA A 36 -1.23 -27.92 -13.02
CA ALA A 36 -1.93 -28.69 -14.03
C ALA A 36 -3.31 -28.13 -14.42
N LYS A 37 -3.80 -27.09 -13.73
CA LYS A 37 -5.12 -26.50 -13.95
C LYS A 37 -5.00 -25.08 -14.51
N GLY A 38 -5.64 -24.82 -15.65
CA GLY A 38 -5.85 -23.46 -16.12
C GLY A 38 -6.90 -22.76 -15.26
N PHE A 39 -6.57 -21.59 -14.69
CA PHE A 39 -7.46 -20.81 -13.82
C PHE A 39 -8.85 -20.54 -14.46
N PHE A 40 -8.92 -20.29 -15.77
CA PHE A 40 -10.16 -20.02 -16.50
C PHE A 40 -10.98 -21.27 -16.83
N GLU A 41 -10.41 -22.47 -16.73
CA GLU A 41 -11.05 -23.72 -17.15
C GLU A 41 -11.87 -24.38 -16.02
N GLN A 42 -11.81 -23.86 -14.78
CA GLN A 42 -12.48 -24.44 -13.61
C GLN A 42 -13.40 -23.46 -12.83
N GLY A 43 -14.04 -22.50 -13.53
CA GLY A 43 -15.07 -21.64 -12.93
C GLY A 43 -14.64 -20.18 -12.67
N GLY A 44 -13.72 -19.66 -13.48
CA GLY A 44 -12.96 -18.41 -13.30
C GLY A 44 -13.72 -17.08 -13.36
N HIS A 45 -14.83 -16.96 -12.64
CA HIS A 45 -15.56 -15.72 -12.42
C HIS A 45 -15.48 -15.23 -10.96
N LEU A 46 -15.16 -16.13 -10.02
CA LEU A 46 -15.11 -15.86 -8.58
C LEU A 46 -13.68 -16.06 -8.04
N CYS A 47 -13.23 -15.14 -7.18
CA CYS A 47 -12.00 -15.32 -6.40
C CYS A 47 -12.10 -14.73 -5.01
N MET A 48 -11.12 -15.06 -4.18
CA MET A 48 -10.84 -14.37 -2.94
C MET A 48 -9.44 -13.76 -2.98
N LEU A 49 -9.31 -12.52 -2.51
CA LEU A 49 -8.04 -11.87 -2.22
C LEU A 49 -7.76 -12.02 -0.72
N GLY A 50 -6.81 -12.86 -0.35
CA GLY A 50 -6.45 -13.08 1.06
C GLY A 50 -5.60 -11.92 1.59
N VAL A 51 -6.13 -11.13 2.51
CA VAL A 51 -5.49 -9.97 3.13
C VAL A 51 -4.87 -10.36 4.46
N SER A 52 -3.55 -10.25 4.55
CA SER A 52 -2.80 -10.36 5.81
C SER A 52 -2.63 -8.97 6.42
N LEU A 53 -3.25 -8.72 7.58
CA LEU A 53 -3.17 -7.42 8.25
C LEU A 53 -1.73 -7.12 8.72
N GLY A 54 -1.33 -5.86 8.65
CA GLY A 54 0.03 -5.40 8.98
C GLY A 54 1.10 -5.77 7.93
N ASN A 55 0.70 -6.40 6.82
CA ASN A 55 1.59 -6.65 5.69
C ASN A 55 1.42 -5.55 4.62
N ALA A 56 2.54 -4.88 4.31
CA ALA A 56 2.59 -3.73 3.40
C ALA A 56 2.14 -4.03 1.95
N ASN A 57 2.01 -5.30 1.55
CA ASN A 57 1.41 -5.68 0.27
C ASN A 57 -0.11 -5.41 0.21
N PHE A 58 -0.77 -5.32 1.36
CA PHE A 58 -2.21 -5.07 1.48
C PHE A 58 -2.52 -3.64 1.89
N GLU A 59 -1.59 -2.72 1.66
CA GLU A 59 -1.75 -1.31 2.01
C GLU A 59 -1.65 -0.41 0.77
N GLY A 60 -2.47 0.63 0.74
CA GLY A 60 -2.41 1.72 -0.24
C GLY A 60 -2.33 1.24 -1.69
N ALA A 61 -1.33 1.74 -2.42
CA ALA A 61 -1.15 1.49 -3.85
C ALA A 61 -0.81 0.04 -4.21
N ARG A 62 -0.26 -0.75 -3.27
CA ARG A 62 0.01 -2.18 -3.50
C ARG A 62 -1.29 -2.98 -3.53
N LEU A 63 -2.16 -2.75 -2.55
CA LEU A 63 -3.49 -3.36 -2.52
C LEU A 63 -4.31 -2.93 -3.75
N GLU A 64 -4.28 -1.63 -4.08
CA GLU A 64 -4.98 -1.10 -5.24
C GLU A 64 -4.57 -1.79 -6.54
N ALA A 65 -3.27 -2.05 -6.72
CA ALA A 65 -2.76 -2.73 -7.92
C ALA A 65 -3.27 -4.16 -8.03
N SER A 66 -3.37 -4.88 -6.91
CA SER A 66 -3.98 -6.21 -6.87
C SER A 66 -5.48 -6.15 -7.18
N VAL A 67 -6.21 -5.22 -6.57
CA VAL A 67 -7.64 -5.01 -6.83
C VAL A 67 -7.91 -4.64 -8.28
N GLU A 68 -7.12 -3.73 -8.85
CA GLU A 68 -7.22 -3.36 -10.27
C GLU A 68 -7.01 -4.59 -11.17
N TRP A 69 -5.95 -5.36 -10.92
CA TRP A 69 -5.65 -6.56 -11.70
C TRP A 69 -6.76 -7.61 -11.61
N ILE A 70 -7.34 -7.79 -10.42
CA ILE A 70 -8.49 -8.68 -10.18
C ILE A 70 -9.72 -8.16 -10.92
N SER A 71 -10.00 -6.86 -10.84
CA SER A 71 -11.20 -6.25 -11.43
C SER A 71 -11.28 -6.41 -12.95
N GLU A 72 -10.15 -6.62 -13.61
CA GLU A 72 -10.07 -6.85 -15.05
C GLU A 72 -10.29 -8.31 -15.46
N ARG A 73 -10.32 -9.25 -14.50
CA ARG A 73 -10.23 -10.71 -14.75
C ARG A 73 -11.32 -11.53 -14.08
N PHE A 74 -12.00 -10.98 -13.09
CA PHE A 74 -13.00 -11.67 -12.28
C PHE A 74 -14.28 -10.86 -12.21
N GLU A 75 -15.42 -11.54 -12.11
CA GLU A 75 -16.74 -10.92 -11.97
C GLU A 75 -17.05 -10.57 -10.51
N ARG A 76 -16.61 -11.43 -9.58
CA ARG A 76 -16.76 -11.20 -8.14
C ARG A 76 -15.49 -11.56 -7.39
N CYS A 77 -15.18 -10.77 -6.38
CA CYS A 77 -14.06 -11.01 -5.49
C CYS A 77 -14.45 -10.80 -4.02
N ALA A 78 -14.26 -11.83 -3.20
CA ALA A 78 -14.22 -11.67 -1.75
C ALA A 78 -12.86 -11.12 -1.33
N VAL A 79 -12.82 -9.92 -0.75
CA VAL A 79 -11.64 -9.40 -0.06
C VAL A 79 -11.67 -9.98 1.35
N VAL A 80 -10.87 -11.03 1.56
CA VAL A 80 -10.91 -11.83 2.77
C VAL A 80 -9.91 -11.28 3.77
N VAL A 81 -10.38 -10.71 4.88
CA VAL A 81 -9.55 -10.04 5.89
C VAL A 81 -9.16 -11.03 6.98
N GLY A 82 -7.86 -11.29 7.10
CA GLY A 82 -7.28 -12.21 8.09
C GLY A 82 -7.28 -11.68 9.53
N ASP A 83 -8.40 -11.17 10.01
CA ASP A 83 -8.51 -10.50 11.31
C ASP A 83 -8.33 -11.45 12.50
N SER A 84 -9.01 -12.60 12.54
CA SER A 84 -8.88 -13.51 13.69
C SER A 84 -7.50 -14.16 13.81
N VAL A 85 -6.84 -14.47 12.70
CA VAL A 85 -5.47 -15.03 12.71
C VAL A 85 -4.40 -13.98 13.02
N TYR A 86 -4.66 -12.70 12.72
CA TYR A 86 -3.73 -11.60 13.02
C TYR A 86 -3.43 -11.43 14.52
N ARG A 87 -4.29 -11.96 15.40
CA ARG A 87 -4.00 -12.02 16.85
C ARG A 87 -2.68 -12.72 17.15
N LEU A 88 -2.30 -13.74 16.38
CA LEU A 88 -1.06 -14.50 16.57
C LEU A 88 0.15 -13.64 16.23
N THR A 89 0.05 -12.83 15.17
CA THR A 89 1.05 -11.82 14.82
C THR A 89 1.21 -10.79 15.94
N LEU A 90 0.12 -10.31 16.54
CA LEU A 90 0.16 -9.33 17.62
C LEU A 90 0.74 -9.90 18.92
N GLN A 91 0.44 -11.17 19.26
CA GLN A 91 1.07 -11.85 20.40
C GLN A 91 2.59 -11.92 20.21
N LEU A 92 3.03 -12.26 19.00
CA LEU A 92 4.46 -12.36 18.66
C LEU A 92 5.19 -11.01 18.64
N LEU A 93 4.60 -9.99 18.02
CA LEU A 93 5.27 -8.71 17.78
C LEU A 93 5.09 -7.70 18.91
N GLU A 94 3.97 -7.76 19.64
CA GLU A 94 3.63 -6.78 20.68
C GLU A 94 3.54 -7.39 22.08
N GLY A 95 3.71 -8.71 22.23
CA GLY A 95 3.67 -9.38 23.54
C GLY A 95 2.31 -9.31 24.24
N LEU A 96 1.23 -9.08 23.48
CA LEU A 96 -0.12 -9.01 24.02
C LEU A 96 -0.58 -10.39 24.49
N ASP A 97 -1.40 -10.44 25.53
CA ASP A 97 -2.11 -11.68 25.90
C ASP A 97 -3.16 -12.06 24.84
N ALA A 98 -3.64 -13.30 24.90
CA ALA A 98 -4.52 -13.86 23.87
C ALA A 98 -5.83 -13.08 23.68
N ASP A 99 -6.45 -12.62 24.76
CA ASP A 99 -7.73 -11.90 24.72
C ASP A 99 -7.53 -10.48 24.18
N ALA A 100 -6.50 -9.77 24.68
CA ALA A 100 -6.16 -8.44 24.19
C ALA A 100 -5.75 -8.44 22.72
N ALA A 101 -4.92 -9.42 22.30
CA ALA A 101 -4.50 -9.59 20.91
C ALA A 101 -5.69 -9.87 20.01
N ARG A 102 -6.63 -10.72 20.45
CA ARG A 102 -7.84 -11.03 19.68
C ARG A 102 -8.73 -9.80 19.54
N ALA A 103 -8.99 -9.07 20.63
CA ALA A 103 -9.80 -7.86 20.58
C ALA A 103 -9.21 -6.82 19.61
N LYS A 104 -7.90 -6.56 19.70
CA LYS A 104 -7.19 -5.64 18.81
C LYS A 104 -7.20 -6.11 17.34
N ALA A 105 -7.05 -7.41 17.10
CA ALA A 105 -7.05 -7.94 15.74
C ALA A 105 -8.42 -7.83 15.05
N LEU A 106 -9.50 -8.07 15.78
CA LEU A 106 -10.87 -7.91 15.27
C LEU A 106 -11.19 -6.44 14.96
N GLU A 107 -10.77 -5.51 15.82
CA GLU A 107 -10.90 -4.07 15.58
C GLU A 107 -10.14 -3.65 14.32
N ALA A 108 -8.88 -4.09 14.18
CA ALA A 108 -8.07 -3.83 12.98
C ALA A 108 -8.74 -4.36 11.69
N GLY A 109 -9.42 -5.51 11.75
CA GLY A 109 -10.20 -6.05 10.63
C GLY A 109 -11.38 -5.16 10.23
N VAL A 110 -12.13 -4.66 11.21
CA VAL A 110 -13.25 -3.73 10.98
C VAL A 110 -12.74 -2.40 10.39
N ASP A 111 -11.65 -1.88 10.93
CA ASP A 111 -11.04 -0.65 10.45
C ASP A 111 -10.49 -0.81 9.04
N PHE A 112 -9.86 -1.93 8.72
CA PHE A 112 -9.44 -2.24 7.34
C PHE A 112 -10.62 -2.21 6.36
N CYS A 113 -11.72 -2.87 6.69
CA CYS A 113 -12.91 -2.89 5.85
C CYS A 113 -13.47 -1.47 5.64
N ARG A 114 -13.59 -0.70 6.72
CA ARG A 114 -14.07 0.69 6.68
C ARG A 114 -13.16 1.56 5.81
N LEU A 115 -11.85 1.40 6.00
CA LEU A 115 -10.82 2.18 5.32
C LEU A 115 -10.84 1.90 3.82
N TYR A 116 -10.89 0.65 3.38
CA TYR A 116 -10.74 0.30 1.96
C TYR A 116 -12.04 0.16 1.17
N ALA A 117 -13.22 0.17 1.82
CA ALA A 117 -14.50 0.11 1.11
C ALA A 117 -14.67 1.15 -0.02
N PRO A 118 -14.30 2.45 0.17
CA PRO A 118 -14.41 3.43 -0.90
C PRO A 118 -13.51 3.13 -2.11
N MET A 119 -12.36 2.48 -1.89
CA MET A 119 -11.44 2.09 -2.95
C MET A 119 -11.99 0.93 -3.79
N LEU A 120 -12.52 -0.10 -3.14
CA LEU A 120 -13.14 -1.23 -3.85
C LEU A 120 -14.35 -0.78 -4.69
N ALA A 121 -15.15 0.15 -4.16
CA ALA A 121 -16.33 0.69 -4.85
C ALA A 121 -16.01 1.33 -6.21
N GLN A 122 -14.77 1.83 -6.41
CA GLN A 122 -14.34 2.44 -7.67
C GLN A 122 -14.25 1.43 -8.81
N PHE A 123 -14.01 0.16 -8.47
CA PHE A 123 -13.90 -0.94 -9.41
C PHE A 123 -15.23 -1.72 -9.56
N GLY A 124 -16.29 -1.29 -8.87
CA GLY A 124 -17.61 -1.95 -8.86
C GLY A 124 -18.27 -2.07 -10.23
N GLY A 125 -17.89 -1.23 -11.20
CA GLY A 125 -18.35 -1.35 -12.59
C GLY A 125 -17.71 -2.49 -13.39
N LYS A 126 -16.65 -3.11 -12.87
CA LYS A 126 -15.91 -4.20 -13.54
C LYS A 126 -15.97 -5.52 -12.74
N CYS A 127 -15.90 -5.44 -11.41
CA CYS A 127 -15.94 -6.58 -10.51
C CYS A 127 -16.71 -6.22 -9.25
N GLN A 128 -17.56 -7.12 -8.76
CA GLN A 128 -18.26 -6.96 -7.49
C GLN A 128 -17.33 -7.39 -6.36
N PHE A 129 -16.98 -6.45 -5.49
CA PHE A 129 -16.17 -6.73 -4.32
C PHE A 129 -17.06 -6.83 -3.08
N GLU A 130 -16.79 -7.82 -2.22
CA GLU A 130 -17.37 -7.95 -0.90
C GLU A 130 -16.29 -8.25 0.13
N PHE A 131 -16.47 -7.82 1.38
CA PHE A 131 -15.56 -8.18 2.45
C PHE A 131 -16.08 -9.43 3.17
N ILE A 132 -15.16 -10.35 3.48
CA ILE A 132 -15.41 -11.47 4.38
C ILE A 132 -14.30 -11.46 5.42
N ARG A 133 -14.64 -11.54 6.71
CA ARG A 133 -13.63 -11.58 7.77
C ARG A 133 -13.40 -13.01 8.24
N PHE A 134 -12.15 -13.37 8.50
CA PHE A 134 -11.84 -14.70 9.05
C PHE A 134 -12.57 -14.97 10.38
N SER A 135 -12.81 -13.94 11.19
CA SER A 135 -13.64 -14.04 12.40
C SER A 135 -15.10 -14.44 12.15
N GLU A 136 -15.62 -14.23 10.94
CA GLU A 136 -16.94 -14.71 10.52
C GLU A 136 -16.86 -16.14 9.98
N VAL A 137 -15.79 -16.46 9.25
CA VAL A 137 -15.56 -17.79 8.65
C VAL A 137 -15.27 -18.85 9.71
N GLU A 138 -14.54 -18.53 10.78
CA GLU A 138 -14.22 -19.47 11.87
C GLU A 138 -15.46 -19.97 12.64
N GLN A 139 -16.62 -19.33 12.45
CA GLN A 139 -17.91 -19.79 12.99
C GLN A 139 -18.55 -20.90 12.15
N ALA A 140 -17.99 -21.22 10.98
CA ALA A 140 -18.48 -22.30 10.13
C ALA A 140 -18.34 -23.66 10.83
N ALA A 141 -19.36 -24.52 10.67
CA ALA A 141 -19.37 -25.84 11.30
C ALA A 141 -18.22 -26.75 10.83
N SER A 142 -17.69 -26.53 9.62
CA SER A 142 -16.57 -27.31 9.08
C SER A 142 -15.20 -26.86 9.60
N PHE A 143 -15.07 -25.66 10.17
CA PHE A 143 -13.77 -25.09 10.57
C PHE A 143 -13.03 -25.98 11.58
N ALA A 144 -13.70 -26.41 12.65
CA ALA A 144 -13.09 -27.27 13.67
C ALA A 144 -12.59 -28.61 13.10
N GLY A 145 -13.28 -29.16 12.10
CA GLY A 145 -12.89 -30.39 11.42
C GLY A 145 -11.61 -30.19 10.61
N HIS A 146 -11.57 -29.15 9.78
CA HIS A 146 -10.39 -28.81 8.97
C HIS A 146 -9.17 -28.47 9.83
N LEU A 147 -9.37 -27.72 10.92
CA LEU A 147 -8.31 -27.39 11.86
C LEU A 147 -7.73 -28.65 12.50
N THR A 148 -8.57 -29.56 12.98
CA THR A 148 -8.15 -30.84 13.56
C THR A 148 -7.35 -31.68 12.55
N GLN A 149 -7.83 -31.74 11.31
CA GLN A 149 -7.17 -32.50 10.25
C GLN A 149 -5.77 -31.94 9.92
N LEU A 150 -5.63 -30.61 9.81
CA LEU A 150 -4.35 -29.97 9.54
C LEU A 150 -3.37 -30.07 10.71
N GLN A 151 -3.87 -30.02 11.96
CA GLN A 151 -3.05 -30.26 13.15
C GLN A 151 -2.52 -31.70 13.20
N ALA A 152 -3.37 -32.68 12.88
CA ALA A 152 -2.93 -34.08 12.77
C ALA A 152 -1.88 -34.24 11.66
N LEU A 153 -2.11 -33.64 10.49
CA LEU A 153 -1.13 -33.66 9.39
C LEU A 153 0.21 -33.04 9.80
N ALA A 154 0.19 -31.91 10.53
CA ALA A 154 1.40 -31.26 11.03
C ALA A 154 2.19 -32.13 12.03
N HIS A 155 1.49 -33.03 12.75
CA HIS A 155 2.12 -33.98 13.66
C HIS A 155 2.65 -35.22 12.94
N ASP A 156 1.87 -35.77 12.01
CA ASP A 156 2.09 -37.09 11.43
C ASP A 156 2.96 -37.06 10.15
N ASP A 157 2.91 -35.98 9.37
CA ASP A 157 3.65 -35.85 8.12
C ASP A 157 4.91 -34.99 8.30
N VAL A 158 6.07 -35.65 8.24
CA VAL A 158 7.39 -35.01 8.42
C VAL A 158 7.68 -33.95 7.35
N ALA A 159 7.20 -34.13 6.13
CA ALA A 159 7.42 -33.16 5.06
C ALA A 159 6.57 -31.91 5.27
N PHE A 160 5.33 -32.07 5.73
CA PHE A 160 4.47 -30.94 6.08
C PHE A 160 4.97 -30.21 7.33
N ALA A 161 5.37 -30.93 8.37
CA ALA A 161 5.99 -30.34 9.57
C ALA A 161 7.22 -29.48 9.21
N ARG A 162 8.06 -29.97 8.29
CA ARG A 162 9.20 -29.20 7.77
C ARG A 162 8.76 -27.96 6.98
N SER A 163 7.74 -28.07 6.14
CA SER A 163 7.19 -26.92 5.40
C SER A 163 6.63 -25.83 6.33
N ILE A 164 6.04 -26.22 7.46
CA ILE A 164 5.59 -25.29 8.50
C ILE A 164 6.80 -24.63 9.18
N SER A 165 7.85 -25.39 9.51
CA SER A 165 9.07 -24.85 10.11
C SER A 165 9.77 -23.86 9.18
N ASP A 166 9.89 -24.19 7.89
CA ASP A 166 10.49 -23.29 6.89
C ASP A 166 9.65 -22.00 6.74
N PHE A 167 8.32 -22.11 6.82
CA PHE A 167 7.45 -20.94 6.90
C PHE A 167 7.69 -20.12 8.16
N ALA A 168 7.80 -20.76 9.33
CA ALA A 168 8.06 -20.07 10.58
C ALA A 168 9.38 -19.28 10.53
N ASP A 169 10.45 -19.90 10.02
CA ASP A 169 11.75 -19.23 9.83
C ASP A 169 11.65 -18.03 8.89
N LEU A 170 10.89 -18.14 7.80
CA LEU A 170 10.69 -17.03 6.86
C LEU A 170 9.76 -15.93 7.39
N TYR A 171 8.74 -16.32 8.14
CA TYR A 171 7.77 -15.44 8.79
C TYR A 171 8.47 -14.61 9.89
N LEU A 172 9.39 -15.24 10.63
CA LEU A 172 10.24 -14.62 11.63
C LEU A 172 11.43 -13.86 11.01
N GLY A 173 12.00 -14.36 9.92
CA GLY A 173 13.18 -13.79 9.24
C GLY A 173 12.92 -12.53 8.40
N ARG A 174 11.66 -12.07 8.27
CA ARG A 174 11.32 -10.81 7.60
C ARG A 174 11.57 -9.59 8.52
N GLY A 175 12.85 -9.29 8.68
CA GLY A 175 13.38 -7.98 9.06
C GLY A 175 14.01 -7.92 10.45
N ASP A 176 14.84 -6.90 10.65
CA ASP A 176 15.50 -6.43 11.88
C ASP A 176 14.56 -6.20 13.10
N LYS A 177 13.33 -6.74 13.06
CA LYS A 177 12.26 -6.59 14.04
C LYS A 177 12.45 -7.48 15.27
N LEU A 178 12.92 -8.72 15.16
CA LEU A 178 13.08 -9.61 16.32
C LEU A 178 14.24 -9.20 17.22
N ASP A 179 15.40 -8.84 16.65
CA ASP A 179 16.59 -8.43 17.41
C ASP A 179 16.39 -7.08 18.16
N ALA A 180 15.40 -6.28 17.75
CA ALA A 180 15.02 -5.03 18.38
C ALA A 180 13.63 -5.07 19.06
N ASN A 181 12.95 -6.22 19.11
CA ASN A 181 11.63 -6.34 19.72
C ASN A 181 11.77 -6.45 21.26
N PRO A 182 11.31 -5.47 22.05
CA PRO A 182 11.31 -5.57 23.50
C PRO A 182 10.37 -6.67 24.03
N PHE A 183 9.53 -7.25 23.17
CA PHE A 183 8.57 -8.32 23.46
C PHE A 183 8.98 -9.67 22.86
N ALA A 184 10.25 -9.86 22.48
CA ALA A 184 10.72 -11.11 21.89
C ALA A 184 10.38 -12.31 22.81
N VAL A 185 9.50 -13.19 22.32
CA VAL A 185 9.28 -14.52 22.88
C VAL A 185 10.44 -15.45 22.50
N ASP A 186 10.65 -16.53 23.24
CA ASP A 186 11.66 -17.51 22.86
C ASP A 186 11.36 -18.14 21.49
N ALA A 187 12.40 -18.71 20.87
CA ALA A 187 12.33 -19.20 19.50
C ALA A 187 11.29 -20.33 19.33
N ASP A 188 11.11 -21.17 20.35
CA ASP A 188 10.17 -22.29 20.32
C ASP A 188 8.73 -21.77 20.38
N ALA A 189 8.44 -20.79 21.23
CA ALA A 189 7.15 -20.12 21.30
C ALA A 189 6.84 -19.35 20.00
N ALA A 190 7.83 -18.66 19.43
CA ALA A 190 7.69 -17.97 18.14
C ALA A 190 7.34 -18.94 17.00
N ALA A 191 8.05 -20.08 16.93
CA ALA A 191 7.79 -21.13 15.95
C ALA A 191 6.39 -21.75 16.13
N ALA A 192 5.96 -22.00 17.37
CA ALA A 192 4.62 -22.51 17.68
C ALA A 192 3.51 -21.54 17.24
N ILE A 193 3.67 -20.24 17.48
CA ILE A 193 2.73 -19.21 17.06
C ILE A 193 2.66 -19.10 15.53
N ALA A 194 3.81 -19.08 14.84
CA ALA A 194 3.85 -19.05 13.38
C ALA A 194 3.25 -20.31 12.74
N SER A 195 3.46 -21.47 13.38
CA SER A 195 2.85 -22.74 12.97
C SER A 195 1.33 -22.70 13.11
N ALA A 196 0.84 -22.25 14.26
CA ALA A 196 -0.60 -22.08 14.49
C ALA A 196 -1.24 -21.13 13.46
N TYR A 197 -0.54 -20.04 13.11
CA TYR A 197 -1.02 -19.10 12.09
C TYR A 197 -1.28 -19.80 10.75
N LEU A 198 -0.29 -20.53 10.24
CA LEU A 198 -0.40 -21.20 8.93
C LEU A 198 -1.49 -22.28 8.91
N ILE A 199 -1.60 -23.07 9.99
CA ILE A 199 -2.61 -24.13 10.12
C ILE A 199 -4.02 -23.52 10.19
N GLU A 200 -4.23 -22.52 11.04
CA GLU A 200 -5.54 -21.86 11.17
C GLU A 200 -5.96 -21.16 9.87
N GLU A 201 -5.04 -20.43 9.24
CA GLU A 201 -5.28 -19.76 7.96
C GLU A 201 -5.63 -20.78 6.86
N SER A 202 -4.93 -21.91 6.80
CA SER A 202 -5.22 -22.98 5.85
C SER A 202 -6.60 -23.61 6.09
N ALA A 203 -7.00 -23.82 7.35
CA ALA A 203 -8.33 -24.34 7.69
C ALA A 203 -9.45 -23.36 7.30
N LEU A 204 -9.21 -22.05 7.42
CA LEU A 204 -10.15 -21.01 7.00
C LEU A 204 -10.28 -20.97 5.47
N PHE A 205 -9.19 -21.18 4.72
CA PHE A 205 -9.25 -21.32 3.27
C PHE A 205 -10.04 -22.56 2.82
N CYS A 206 -9.98 -23.68 3.56
CA CYS A 206 -10.87 -24.82 3.31
C CYS A 206 -12.34 -24.39 3.39
N CYS A 207 -12.71 -23.67 4.45
CA CYS A 207 -14.08 -23.21 4.65
C CYS A 207 -14.53 -22.26 3.53
N LEU A 208 -13.64 -21.36 3.09
CA LEU A 208 -13.94 -20.42 1.99
C LEU A 208 -14.11 -21.13 0.64
N GLU A 209 -13.32 -22.17 0.37
CA GLU A 209 -13.50 -23.00 -0.81
C GLU A 209 -14.87 -23.70 -0.79
N GLU A 210 -15.27 -24.26 0.35
CA GLU A 210 -16.60 -24.87 0.55
C GLU A 210 -17.75 -23.85 0.44
N MET A 211 -17.50 -22.60 0.79
CA MET A 211 -18.44 -21.47 0.58
C MET A 211 -18.52 -21.03 -0.89
N GLY A 212 -17.76 -21.63 -1.79
CA GLY A 212 -17.81 -21.37 -3.23
C GLY A 212 -16.80 -20.32 -3.72
N TRP A 213 -15.71 -20.09 -2.98
CA TRP A 213 -14.58 -19.27 -3.43
C TRP A 213 -13.41 -20.16 -3.88
N PRO A 214 -13.37 -20.60 -5.16
CA PRO A 214 -12.46 -21.65 -5.61
C PRO A 214 -11.01 -21.16 -5.83
N VAL A 215 -10.78 -19.84 -5.84
CA VAL A 215 -9.50 -19.26 -6.26
C VAL A 215 -9.01 -18.26 -5.24
N LEU A 216 -7.89 -18.59 -4.59
CA LEU A 216 -7.18 -17.73 -3.65
C LEU A 216 -6.10 -16.94 -4.37
N ILE A 217 -6.20 -15.61 -4.32
CA ILE A 217 -5.22 -14.68 -4.86
C ILE A 217 -4.43 -14.08 -3.71
N TYR A 218 -3.10 -14.11 -3.81
CA TYR A 218 -2.21 -13.55 -2.80
C TYR A 218 -1.01 -12.82 -3.45
N PRO A 219 -0.72 -11.55 -3.09
CA PRO A 219 0.48 -10.86 -3.55
C PRO A 219 1.75 -11.32 -2.83
N GLY A 220 2.69 -11.88 -3.59
CA GLY A 220 3.85 -12.61 -3.10
C GLY A 220 3.65 -14.12 -3.20
N SER A 221 4.62 -14.90 -2.71
CA SER A 221 4.48 -16.36 -2.58
C SER A 221 4.40 -16.77 -1.11
N ILE A 222 3.60 -17.80 -0.87
CA ILE A 222 3.60 -18.59 0.36
C ILE A 222 3.71 -20.05 -0.11
N ASP A 223 4.94 -20.55 -0.15
CA ASP A 223 5.23 -21.86 -0.75
C ASP A 223 4.49 -22.99 -0.02
N SER A 224 4.31 -22.89 1.30
CA SER A 224 3.59 -23.89 2.10
C SER A 224 2.10 -24.02 1.70
N ILE A 225 1.42 -22.91 1.38
CA ILE A 225 0.03 -22.95 0.89
C ILE A 225 -0.02 -23.49 -0.53
N ALA A 226 0.93 -23.09 -1.38
CA ALA A 226 1.03 -23.61 -2.73
C ALA A 226 1.25 -25.15 -2.74
N ASP A 227 2.09 -25.67 -1.85
CA ASP A 227 2.36 -27.09 -1.70
C ASP A 227 1.14 -27.89 -1.21
N LEU A 228 0.34 -27.30 -0.31
CA LEU A 228 -0.97 -27.84 0.08
C LEU A 228 -1.92 -27.93 -1.11
N CYS A 229 -2.02 -26.87 -1.92
CA CYS A 229 -2.88 -26.83 -3.11
C CYS A 229 -2.39 -27.75 -4.24
N GLU A 230 -1.08 -28.00 -4.32
CA GLU A 230 -0.49 -28.99 -5.24
C GLU A 230 -0.80 -30.44 -4.83
N GLY A 231 -1.35 -30.66 -3.62
CA GLY A 231 -1.66 -31.99 -3.12
C GLY A 231 -0.41 -32.80 -2.75
N ARG A 232 0.67 -32.13 -2.32
CA ARG A 232 1.93 -32.80 -1.96
C ARG A 232 1.86 -33.62 -0.68
N PHE A 233 0.90 -33.31 0.20
CA PHE A 233 0.76 -33.94 1.51
C PHE A 233 -0.47 -34.85 1.53
N ALA A 234 -0.23 -36.16 1.67
CA ALA A 234 -1.30 -37.13 1.80
C ALA A 234 -2.08 -36.88 3.09
N GLY A 235 -3.41 -36.75 2.99
CA GLY A 235 -4.27 -36.44 4.14
C GLY A 235 -4.54 -34.96 4.38
N ALA A 236 -4.02 -34.06 3.53
CA ALA A 236 -4.49 -32.68 3.49
C ALA A 236 -6.00 -32.61 3.16
N PRO A 237 -6.74 -31.63 3.71
CA PRO A 237 -8.15 -31.45 3.38
C PRO A 237 -8.40 -31.36 1.87
N GLU A 238 -9.41 -32.09 1.37
CA GLU A 238 -9.73 -32.11 -0.07
C GLU A 238 -10.04 -30.72 -0.62
N ALA A 239 -10.58 -29.82 0.21
CA ALA A 239 -10.86 -28.43 -0.13
C ALA A 239 -9.61 -27.69 -0.64
N LEU A 240 -8.44 -27.89 0.00
CA LEU A 240 -7.19 -27.27 -0.45
C LEU A 240 -6.71 -27.82 -1.80
N ALA A 241 -6.92 -29.12 -2.06
CA ALA A 241 -6.58 -29.72 -3.35
C ALA A 241 -7.50 -29.25 -4.50
N ARG A 242 -8.71 -28.77 -4.18
CA ARG A 242 -9.61 -28.13 -5.14
C ARG A 242 -9.29 -26.65 -5.35
N LEU A 243 -8.81 -25.99 -4.31
CA LEU A 243 -8.46 -24.58 -4.32
C LEU A 243 -7.33 -24.28 -5.32
N ALA A 244 -7.52 -23.24 -6.13
CA ALA A 244 -6.47 -22.69 -6.97
C ALA A 244 -5.80 -21.51 -6.25
N PHE A 245 -4.53 -21.67 -5.85
CA PHE A 245 -3.71 -20.60 -5.31
C PHE A 245 -2.97 -19.86 -6.42
N LEU A 246 -3.26 -18.58 -6.59
CA LEU A 246 -2.68 -17.69 -7.57
C LEU A 246 -1.82 -16.64 -6.88
N SER A 247 -0.52 -16.63 -7.17
CA SER A 247 0.38 -15.61 -6.66
C SER A 247 0.48 -14.43 -7.61
N LEU A 248 0.47 -13.22 -7.05
CA LEU A 248 0.74 -12.00 -7.79
C LEU A 248 2.15 -11.48 -7.50
N GLU A 249 2.83 -11.02 -8.53
CA GLU A 249 4.03 -10.20 -8.38
C GLU A 249 3.63 -8.73 -8.40
N LEU A 250 4.07 -7.98 -7.39
CA LEU A 250 3.89 -6.53 -7.35
C LEU A 250 5.14 -5.84 -7.88
N ARG A 251 5.06 -5.32 -9.11
CA ARG A 251 6.16 -4.56 -9.69
C ARG A 251 5.95 -3.07 -9.44
N LYS A 252 6.92 -2.46 -8.77
CA LYS A 252 7.04 -1.00 -8.64
C LYS A 252 7.09 -0.42 -10.05
N ARG A 253 6.09 0.35 -10.45
CA ARG A 253 5.96 0.95 -11.78
C ARG A 253 6.02 2.46 -11.65
N GLY A 254 7.24 2.97 -11.49
CA GLY A 254 7.47 4.41 -11.37
C GLY A 254 6.55 5.06 -10.35
N LEU A 255 6.28 6.33 -10.56
CA LEU A 255 5.36 7.13 -9.77
C LEU A 255 4.02 7.21 -10.53
N TYR A 256 2.96 7.77 -9.95
CA TYR A 256 1.63 7.89 -10.56
C TYR A 256 1.58 8.82 -11.80
N PHE A 257 2.53 8.76 -12.75
CA PHE A 257 2.61 9.73 -13.85
C PHE A 257 3.13 9.05 -15.13
N THR A 258 2.26 8.30 -15.81
CA THR A 258 2.47 7.96 -17.24
C THR A 258 1.22 8.00 -18.12
N ASP A 259 0.02 8.30 -17.60
CA ASP A 259 -1.20 8.35 -18.42
C ASP A 259 -2.19 9.47 -18.06
N GLY A 260 -1.90 10.33 -17.08
CA GLY A 260 -2.75 11.50 -16.78
C GLY A 260 -4.13 11.17 -16.20
N ALA A 261 -4.35 9.92 -15.75
CA ALA A 261 -5.56 9.55 -15.03
C ALA A 261 -5.30 9.64 -13.51
N VAL A 262 -5.82 10.70 -12.89
CA VAL A 262 -5.90 10.80 -11.42
C VAL A 262 -6.94 9.79 -10.94
N LYS A 263 -6.54 8.80 -10.12
CA LYS A 263 -7.52 8.02 -9.36
C LYS A 263 -7.85 8.76 -8.07
N ILE A 264 -8.98 9.46 -8.11
CA ILE A 264 -9.54 10.20 -6.98
C ILE A 264 -10.33 9.22 -6.12
N LEU A 265 -9.95 9.03 -4.86
CA LEU A 265 -10.79 8.33 -3.89
C LEU A 265 -11.85 9.26 -3.32
N ARG A 266 -13.07 9.09 -3.82
CA ARG A 266 -14.27 9.76 -3.31
C ARG A 266 -14.87 8.91 -2.20
N THR A 267 -15.01 9.49 -1.03
CA THR A 267 -15.81 8.90 0.05
C THR A 267 -17.31 9.12 -0.22
N ALA A 268 -18.18 8.33 0.42
CA ALA A 268 -19.64 8.45 0.27
C ALA A 268 -20.19 9.84 0.70
N THR A 269 -19.40 10.64 1.41
CA THR A 269 -19.71 12.00 1.88
C THR A 269 -19.10 13.10 1.01
N GLY A 270 -18.38 12.76 -0.06
CA GLY A 270 -17.74 13.74 -0.95
C GLY A 270 -16.44 14.36 -0.40
N ALA A 271 -15.89 13.84 0.69
CA ALA A 271 -14.57 14.23 1.17
C ALA A 271 -13.47 13.58 0.31
N GLU A 272 -12.56 14.42 -0.18
CA GLU A 272 -11.44 14.09 -1.09
C GLU A 272 -10.23 13.55 -0.32
N ILE A 273 -9.73 12.38 -0.72
CA ILE A 273 -8.45 11.84 -0.28
C ILE A 273 -7.41 12.15 -1.38
N VAL A 274 -6.46 13.03 -1.08
CA VAL A 274 -5.43 13.48 -2.03
C VAL A 274 -4.17 12.62 -1.87
N SER A 275 -3.86 11.80 -2.87
CA SER A 275 -2.57 11.09 -2.98
C SER A 275 -1.44 12.08 -3.30
N ARG A 276 -0.25 11.77 -2.76
CA ARG A 276 0.93 12.64 -2.76
C ARG A 276 1.59 12.82 -4.15
N PRO A 277 2.38 13.89 -4.32
CA PRO A 277 3.06 14.26 -5.56
C PRO A 277 4.38 13.51 -5.93
N ASP A 278 4.57 13.16 -7.22
CA ASP A 278 5.85 12.85 -7.92
C ASP A 278 6.83 14.00 -8.23
N ALA A 279 7.83 14.20 -7.38
CA ALA A 279 9.16 14.41 -7.93
C ALA A 279 9.98 13.21 -7.51
N GLY A 280 11.11 12.98 -8.15
CA GLY A 280 12.23 12.21 -7.57
C GLY A 280 12.81 12.84 -6.29
N PHE A 281 11.96 13.49 -5.49
CA PHE A 281 12.22 14.13 -4.22
C PHE A 281 11.58 13.28 -3.12
N LEU A 282 12.43 12.73 -2.26
CA LEU A 282 12.11 11.76 -1.21
C LEU A 282 11.42 10.49 -1.72
N SER A 283 11.88 9.98 -2.86
CA SER A 283 11.27 8.80 -3.51
C SER A 283 11.46 7.50 -2.72
N GLU A 284 12.48 7.42 -1.86
CA GLU A 284 12.74 6.23 -1.02
C GLU A 284 12.30 6.44 0.45
N ALA A 285 11.72 7.60 0.77
CA ALA A 285 11.23 7.87 2.13
C ALA A 285 9.96 7.07 2.45
N SER A 286 9.85 6.61 3.70
CA SER A 286 8.68 5.89 4.18
C SER A 286 7.47 6.82 4.35
N ASP A 287 6.26 6.25 4.48
CA ASP A 287 5.07 7.06 4.74
C ASP A 287 5.12 7.79 6.09
N ALA A 288 5.80 7.21 7.08
CA ALA A 288 6.05 7.84 8.37
C ALA A 288 6.97 9.07 8.24
N ASP A 289 7.99 9.00 7.38
CA ASP A 289 8.91 10.11 7.12
C ASP A 289 8.20 11.26 6.43
N TRP A 290 7.37 10.97 5.41
CA TRP A 290 6.56 11.99 4.75
C TRP A 290 5.55 12.65 5.70
N ASN A 291 4.87 11.87 6.55
CA ASN A 291 3.96 12.41 7.55
C ASN A 291 4.70 13.30 8.54
N THR A 292 5.91 12.93 8.91
CA THR A 292 6.78 13.74 9.76
C THR A 292 7.18 15.03 9.06
N LEU A 293 7.68 14.97 7.82
CA LEU A 293 8.02 16.14 7.00
C LEU A 293 6.84 17.10 6.89
N PHE A 294 5.64 16.59 6.59
CA PHE A 294 4.46 17.45 6.41
C PHE A 294 4.06 18.25 7.64
N LYS A 295 4.40 17.80 8.86
CA LYS A 295 4.22 18.59 10.10
C LYS A 295 5.07 19.86 10.12
N PHE A 296 6.15 19.92 9.33
CA PHE A 296 7.01 21.09 9.17
C PHE A 296 6.64 21.94 7.95
N THR A 297 5.56 21.60 7.24
CA THR A 297 5.13 22.32 6.03
C THR A 297 3.75 22.96 6.21
N LYS A 298 3.46 24.00 5.42
CA LYS A 298 2.13 24.61 5.34
C LYS A 298 1.50 24.33 3.99
N MET A 299 0.18 24.09 3.97
CA MET A 299 -0.58 23.97 2.73
C MET A 299 -0.97 25.35 2.19
N LYS A 300 -0.85 25.54 0.88
CA LYS A 300 -1.35 26.72 0.17
C LYS A 300 -2.08 26.26 -1.10
N ARG A 301 -3.16 26.94 -1.44
CA ARG A 301 -3.93 26.72 -2.67
C ARG A 301 -3.72 27.89 -3.61
N PHE A 302 -3.65 27.60 -4.90
CA PHE A 302 -3.48 28.59 -5.96
C PHE A 302 -4.45 28.27 -7.09
N ALA A 303 -5.22 29.26 -7.54
CA ALA A 303 -6.11 29.12 -8.69
C ALA A 303 -5.31 29.24 -10.01
N PRO A 304 -5.87 28.80 -11.16
CA PRO A 304 -5.23 29.00 -12.46
C PRO A 304 -4.84 30.46 -12.66
N ARG A 305 -3.63 30.67 -13.20
CA ARG A 305 -2.95 31.96 -13.43
C ARG A 305 -2.45 32.68 -12.17
N GLU A 306 -2.61 32.12 -10.98
CA GLU A 306 -1.99 32.68 -9.77
C GLU A 306 -0.50 32.37 -9.72
N GLU A 307 0.27 33.36 -9.27
CA GLU A 307 1.71 33.21 -9.08
C GLU A 307 2.00 32.45 -7.78
N VAL A 308 2.57 31.25 -7.94
CA VAL A 308 2.98 30.38 -6.83
C VAL A 308 4.32 30.84 -6.27
N LEU A 309 5.23 31.23 -7.17
CA LEU A 309 6.59 31.69 -6.88
C LEU A 309 6.95 32.86 -7.79
N GLY A 310 7.17 34.04 -7.24
CA GLY A 310 7.64 35.22 -7.98
C GLY A 310 9.13 35.48 -7.82
N GLU A 311 9.76 36.10 -8.82
CA GLU A 311 11.16 36.54 -8.81
C GLU A 311 11.47 37.53 -7.66
N GLU A 312 10.49 38.36 -7.27
CA GLU A 312 10.68 39.46 -6.29
C GLU A 312 10.07 39.20 -4.91
N ARG A 313 9.58 37.98 -4.63
CA ARG A 313 8.97 37.68 -3.32
C ARG A 313 10.01 37.27 -2.28
N ASP A 314 9.96 37.93 -1.12
CA ASP A 314 10.78 37.62 0.04
C ASP A 314 10.59 36.19 0.56
N GLY A 315 11.68 35.59 1.05
CA GLY A 315 11.68 34.36 1.85
C GLY A 315 12.28 33.13 1.17
N ARG A 316 13.05 32.38 1.96
CA ARG A 316 13.63 31.07 1.61
C ARG A 316 12.62 29.97 1.87
N HIS A 317 11.99 29.52 0.80
CA HIS A 317 10.98 28.47 0.84
C HIS A 317 11.28 27.40 -0.20
N LEU A 318 11.11 26.15 0.21
CA LEU A 318 10.99 25.01 -0.70
C LEU A 318 9.50 24.73 -0.91
N PHE A 319 9.14 24.38 -2.14
CA PHE A 319 7.76 24.11 -2.51
C PHE A 319 7.64 22.70 -3.07
N ILE A 320 6.55 22.02 -2.72
CA ILE A 320 6.19 20.71 -3.24
C ILE A 320 4.80 20.86 -3.84
N LEU A 321 4.67 20.76 -5.16
CA LEU A 321 3.36 20.80 -5.82
C LEU A 321 2.66 19.48 -5.52
N ILE A 322 1.61 19.47 -4.71
CA ILE A 322 0.85 18.27 -4.34
C ILE A 322 -0.05 17.81 -5.48
N ASP A 323 -0.76 18.76 -6.08
CA ASP A 323 -1.77 18.53 -7.09
C ASP A 323 -1.87 19.78 -7.97
N GLY A 324 -2.20 19.59 -9.24
CA GLY A 324 -2.21 20.62 -10.28
C GLY A 324 -0.99 20.63 -11.21
N ARG A 325 -0.92 21.64 -12.07
CA ARG A 325 0.19 21.89 -13.00
C ARG A 325 0.58 23.35 -12.93
N ALA A 326 1.88 23.65 -13.05
CA ALA A 326 2.38 25.01 -13.05
C ALA A 326 3.42 25.21 -14.15
N GLU A 327 3.46 26.38 -14.77
CA GLU A 327 4.52 26.73 -15.70
C GLU A 327 5.66 27.47 -15.01
N VAL A 328 6.88 27.22 -15.49
CA VAL A 328 8.08 27.94 -15.09
C VAL A 328 8.49 28.85 -16.24
N THR A 329 8.56 30.15 -15.95
CA THR A 329 8.92 31.17 -16.92
C THR A 329 10.10 31.99 -16.42
N VAL A 330 10.93 32.43 -17.36
CA VAL A 330 12.03 33.39 -17.10
C VAL A 330 11.81 34.65 -17.92
N LYS A 331 12.20 35.79 -17.37
CA LYS A 331 12.20 37.05 -18.09
C LYS A 331 13.41 37.14 -19.03
N ARG A 332 13.16 37.41 -20.30
CA ARG A 332 14.20 37.68 -21.32
C ARG A 332 14.66 39.14 -21.27
N ALA A 333 15.82 39.40 -21.88
CA ALA A 333 16.39 40.75 -21.99
C ALA A 333 15.46 41.74 -22.75
N ASP A 334 14.62 41.25 -23.66
CA ASP A 334 13.63 42.04 -24.40
C ASP A 334 12.33 42.30 -23.59
N GLY A 335 12.28 41.85 -22.34
CA GLY A 335 11.13 42.00 -21.45
C GLY A 335 10.03 40.94 -21.62
N THR A 336 10.15 40.03 -22.60
CA THR A 336 9.20 38.92 -22.78
C THR A 336 9.42 37.81 -21.76
N ARG A 337 8.40 36.99 -21.51
CA ARG A 337 8.51 35.78 -20.69
C ARG A 337 8.66 34.55 -21.58
N GLN A 338 9.67 33.74 -21.31
CA GLN A 338 9.87 32.45 -21.96
C GLN A 338 9.51 31.34 -20.99
N GLN A 339 8.64 30.42 -21.39
CA GLN A 339 8.43 29.17 -20.69
C GLN A 339 9.66 28.26 -20.87
N ILE A 340 10.23 27.82 -19.76
CA ILE A 340 11.43 26.95 -19.74
C ILE A 340 11.11 25.53 -19.24
N ALA A 341 10.02 25.38 -18.48
CA ALA A 341 9.55 24.07 -18.03
C ALA A 341 8.06 24.14 -17.66
N VAL A 342 7.44 22.97 -17.59
CA VAL A 342 6.18 22.75 -16.88
C VAL A 342 6.49 21.85 -15.69
N ILE A 343 5.99 22.24 -14.53
CA ILE A 343 6.01 21.50 -13.28
C ILE A 343 4.69 20.74 -13.17
N GLU A 344 4.80 19.43 -12.98
CA GLU A 344 3.67 18.54 -12.73
C GLU A 344 3.49 18.28 -11.24
N SER A 345 2.26 17.87 -10.88
CA SER A 345 1.87 17.36 -9.55
C SER A 345 2.92 16.39 -9.08
N GLY A 346 3.66 16.83 -8.09
CA GLY A 346 4.97 16.25 -8.01
C GLY A 346 6.07 17.07 -7.46
N SER A 347 6.35 18.08 -8.25
CA SER A 347 7.71 18.50 -8.35
C SER A 347 8.08 19.31 -7.11
N VAL A 348 9.34 19.17 -6.71
CA VAL A 348 9.96 20.15 -5.83
C VAL A 348 10.44 21.34 -6.65
N PHE A 349 10.19 22.55 -6.17
CA PHE A 349 10.65 23.78 -6.82
C PHE A 349 11.00 24.88 -5.80
N GLY A 350 11.72 25.91 -6.26
CA GLY A 350 12.31 26.94 -5.38
C GLY A 350 13.58 26.48 -4.66
N GLU A 351 14.13 25.32 -5.05
CA GLU A 351 15.22 24.65 -4.38
C GLU A 351 16.55 25.40 -4.44
N GLN A 352 16.82 26.13 -5.53
CA GLN A 352 18.03 26.96 -5.67
C GLN A 352 18.09 28.00 -4.56
N ALA A 353 17.13 28.93 -4.56
CA ALA A 353 17.01 30.00 -3.55
C ALA A 353 16.85 29.44 -2.12
N PHE A 354 16.20 28.27 -1.97
CA PHE A 354 16.14 27.59 -0.69
C PHE A 354 17.53 27.20 -0.17
N LEU A 355 18.44 26.72 -1.02
CA LEU A 355 19.79 26.27 -0.63
C LEU A 355 20.80 27.42 -0.52
N ASP A 356 20.88 28.29 -1.53
CA ASP A 356 21.95 29.29 -1.67
C ASP A 356 21.57 30.71 -1.19
N ALA A 357 20.30 30.91 -0.83
CA ALA A 357 19.73 32.20 -0.43
C ALA A 357 19.86 33.32 -1.48
N GLN A 358 20.04 32.99 -2.75
CA GLN A 358 20.07 33.96 -3.85
C GLN A 358 18.65 34.32 -4.33
N PRO A 359 18.50 35.44 -5.09
CA PRO A 359 17.25 35.77 -5.77
C PRO A 359 16.75 34.62 -6.63
N ARG A 360 15.43 34.54 -6.81
CA ARG A 360 14.84 33.45 -7.58
C ARG A 360 15.15 33.61 -9.06
N SER A 361 15.45 32.51 -9.72
CA SER A 361 15.86 32.44 -11.12
C SER A 361 14.70 32.42 -12.11
N ALA A 362 13.47 32.18 -11.64
CA ALA A 362 12.29 32.01 -12.47
C ALA A 362 11.00 32.31 -11.68
N THR A 363 9.93 32.58 -12.43
CA THR A 363 8.55 32.71 -11.96
C THR A 363 7.78 31.42 -12.20
N VAL A 364 7.06 30.93 -11.18
CA VAL A 364 6.16 29.76 -11.28
C VAL A 364 4.72 30.22 -11.18
N THR A 365 3.92 29.93 -12.21
CA THR A 365 2.51 30.31 -12.31
C THR A 365 1.64 29.07 -12.45
N ALA A 366 0.55 28.99 -11.70
CA ALA A 366 -0.37 27.87 -11.77
C ALA A 366 -1.08 27.83 -13.15
N LEU A 367 -1.10 26.66 -13.79
CA LEU A 367 -1.85 26.40 -15.03
C LEU A 367 -3.25 25.86 -14.73
N THR A 368 -3.39 25.12 -13.64
CA THR A 368 -4.65 24.59 -13.10
C THR A 368 -4.83 25.06 -11.66
N ASP A 369 -5.91 24.64 -10.98
CA ASP A 369 -5.91 24.68 -9.51
C ASP A 369 -4.72 23.87 -8.99
N CYS A 370 -4.00 24.44 -8.03
CA CYS A 370 -2.76 23.90 -7.49
C CYS A 370 -2.81 23.84 -5.96
N ASN A 371 -2.53 22.67 -5.40
CA ASN A 371 -2.28 22.48 -3.98
C ASN A 371 -0.77 22.38 -3.75
N VAL A 372 -0.19 23.21 -2.89
CA VAL A 372 1.27 23.31 -2.72
C VAL A 372 1.64 23.28 -1.24
N ARG A 373 2.57 22.39 -0.86
CA ARG A 373 3.21 22.45 0.46
C ARG A 373 4.40 23.40 0.42
N THR A 374 4.53 24.23 1.44
CA THR A 374 5.65 25.16 1.60
C THR A 374 6.42 24.84 2.87
N LEU A 375 7.73 24.63 2.74
CA LEU A 375 8.68 24.47 3.85
C LEU A 375 9.51 25.75 3.95
N SER A 376 9.46 26.45 5.08
CA SER A 376 10.31 27.62 5.30
C SER A 376 11.72 27.20 5.77
N TRP A 377 12.72 28.06 5.57
CA TRP A 377 14.06 27.83 6.11
C TRP A 377 14.06 27.63 7.63
N ARG A 378 13.19 28.35 8.35
CA ARG A 378 13.01 28.20 9.80
C ARG A 378 12.46 26.82 10.15
N ASP A 379 11.40 26.37 9.46
CA ASP A 379 10.77 25.08 9.72
C ASP A 379 11.71 23.92 9.35
N PHE A 380 12.50 24.09 8.29
CA PHE A 380 13.57 23.15 7.95
C PHE A 380 14.65 23.07 9.03
N GLY A 381 14.98 24.19 9.70
CA GLY A 381 15.83 24.17 10.89
C GLY A 381 15.28 23.26 11.99
N GLY A 382 13.97 23.33 12.25
CA GLY A 382 13.29 22.44 13.18
C GLY A 382 13.28 20.97 12.73
N LEU A 383 13.10 20.70 11.42
CA LEU A 383 13.17 19.35 10.87
C LEU A 383 14.58 18.76 11.05
N ARG A 384 15.63 19.54 10.77
CA ARG A 384 17.02 19.13 10.96
C ARG A 384 17.35 18.78 12.41
N GLU A 385 16.79 19.52 13.36
CA GLU A 385 17.03 19.30 14.79
C GLU A 385 16.29 18.05 15.30
N LYS A 386 15.01 17.88 14.90
CA LYS A 386 14.15 16.81 15.44
C LYS A 386 14.20 15.51 14.65
N HIS A 387 14.47 15.57 13.35
CA HIS A 387 14.44 14.45 12.42
C HIS A 387 15.59 14.56 11.39
N PRO A 388 16.86 14.48 11.84
CA PRO A 388 18.02 14.72 10.99
C PRO A 388 18.16 13.76 9.80
N GLY A 389 17.69 12.51 9.92
CA GLY A 389 17.68 11.53 8.82
C GLY A 389 16.84 12.02 7.63
N ILE A 390 15.57 12.38 7.90
CA ILE A 390 14.65 12.92 6.90
C ILE A 390 15.22 14.19 6.26
N ALA A 391 15.81 15.08 7.06
CA ALA A 391 16.43 16.30 6.54
C ALA A 391 17.64 16.03 5.64
N CYS A 392 18.43 15.00 5.94
CA CYS A 392 19.57 14.57 5.12
C CYS A 392 19.09 14.03 3.77
N ASP A 393 18.12 13.11 3.79
CA ASP A 393 17.53 12.53 2.58
C ASP A 393 16.91 13.61 1.69
N MET A 394 16.26 14.59 2.32
CA MET A 394 15.67 15.74 1.64
C MET A 394 16.73 16.55 0.87
N LEU A 395 17.87 16.82 1.50
CA LEU A 395 18.97 17.57 0.88
C LEU A 395 19.64 16.78 -0.25
N LEU A 396 19.86 15.47 -0.06
CA LEU A 396 20.41 14.59 -1.10
C LEU A 396 19.51 14.58 -2.34
N ASP A 397 18.21 14.53 -2.14
CA ASP A 397 17.24 14.50 -3.24
C ASP A 397 17.08 15.86 -3.94
N ILE A 398 17.16 16.98 -3.21
CA ILE A 398 17.30 18.29 -3.85
C ILE A 398 18.57 18.33 -4.72
N GLY A 399 19.69 17.83 -4.19
CA GLY A 399 20.95 17.75 -4.93
C GLY A 399 20.81 16.94 -6.23
N ARG A 400 20.09 15.81 -6.17
CA ARG A 400 19.77 14.98 -7.35
C ARG A 400 18.93 15.76 -8.36
N VAL A 401 17.87 16.44 -7.91
CA VAL A 401 16.99 17.26 -8.76
C VAL A 401 17.77 18.36 -9.47
N LEU A 402 18.59 19.12 -8.74
CA LEU A 402 19.44 20.16 -9.31
C LEU A 402 20.44 19.60 -10.33
N SER A 403 21.07 18.47 -10.02
CA SER A 403 22.01 17.80 -10.92
C SER A 403 21.35 17.38 -12.24
N LEU A 404 20.10 16.88 -12.18
CA LEU A 404 19.32 16.53 -13.38
C LEU A 404 18.94 17.75 -14.20
N ARG A 405 18.49 18.84 -13.55
CA ARG A 405 18.14 20.10 -14.21
C ARG A 405 19.35 20.73 -14.91
N ALA A 406 20.51 20.77 -14.25
CA ALA A 406 21.74 21.27 -14.84
C ALA A 406 22.17 20.46 -16.08
N ARG A 407 22.09 19.12 -16.02
CA ARG A 407 22.36 18.25 -17.19
C ARG A 407 21.41 18.52 -18.35
N ARG A 408 20.13 18.78 -18.07
CA ARG A 408 19.14 19.09 -19.11
C ARG A 408 19.45 20.41 -19.81
N GLN A 409 19.74 21.46 -19.04
CA GLN A 409 20.16 22.76 -19.58
C GLN A 409 21.41 22.65 -20.45
N LEU A 410 22.43 21.90 -20.01
CA LEU A 410 23.65 21.68 -20.80
C LEU A 410 23.39 20.94 -22.12
N LYS A 411 22.44 19.99 -22.15
CA LYS A 411 22.04 19.33 -23.39
C LYS A 411 21.32 20.28 -24.34
N GLU A 412 20.42 21.11 -23.82
CA GLU A 412 19.68 22.09 -24.62
C GLU A 412 20.63 23.12 -25.28
N LEU A 413 21.72 23.49 -24.60
CA LEU A 413 22.80 24.33 -25.17
C LEU A 413 23.57 23.66 -26.32
N GLN A 414 23.69 22.33 -26.37
CA GLN A 414 24.36 21.62 -27.46
C GLN A 414 23.57 21.63 -28.77
N PHE A 415 22.28 21.94 -28.71
CA PHE A 415 21.37 22.04 -29.86
C PHE A 415 21.01 23.48 -30.22
N MET A 416 21.64 24.48 -29.60
CA MET A 416 21.53 25.87 -30.03
C MET A 416 22.51 26.12 -31.21
N PRO A 417 22.04 26.72 -32.31
CA PRO A 417 22.85 26.97 -33.50
C PRO A 417 23.96 28.00 -33.30
#